data_AF-A0A383A800-F1
#
_entry.id   AF-A0A383A800-F1
#
_cell.length_a   1.000
_cell.length_b   1.000
_cell.length_c   1.000
_cell.angle_alpha   90.00
_cell.angle_beta   90.00
_cell.angle_gamma   90.00
#
_symmetry.space_group_name_H-M   'P 1'
#
loop_
_entity.id
_entity.type
_entity.pdbx_description
1 polymer ?
#
loop_
_entity_poly.entity_id
_entity_poly.type
_entity_poly.pdbx_seq_one_letter_code
_entity_poly.pdbx_strand_id
1 'polypeptide(L)'
;NFNADSTGTYNLPGNVVRGWADSPYITISGSSNPYLSFYCNYDTDTEGKKTDQRWVRIYRDFILVYVEQLYTTGGTCSEMGKWHRHLIPLKKEWGDIMVQFFFHSVDTIENNHGGWFIDDFEVFGNLPPVLAAGTLQQYNSRNIVVPVGGKGTDRIDIKAVLIDPEEDPLQLEVEVRPLNGRFLGRATHVSGHIPSGHTAVISITGITEGPYHYQARAKDSDGGYSKWVSFGNNNETDPDFIFSKGKIHKGPG
;
A
#
# COMPACT_ATOMS: atom_id res chain seq x y z
N ASN A 1 -26.16 5.42 -0.22
CA ASN A 1 -26.88 4.95 0.98
C ASN A 1 -27.79 3.82 0.55
N PHE A 2 -27.59 2.63 1.08
CA PHE A 2 -28.33 1.44 0.64
C PHE A 2 -29.62 1.21 1.43
N ASN A 3 -29.87 1.97 2.51
CA ASN A 3 -30.97 1.71 3.45
C ASN A 3 -31.81 2.93 3.84
N ALA A 4 -31.50 4.14 3.35
CA ALA A 4 -32.31 5.31 3.67
C ALA A 4 -33.62 5.37 2.89
N ASP A 5 -34.66 5.81 3.59
CA ASP A 5 -35.93 6.26 3.05
C ASP A 5 -35.81 7.66 2.42
N SER A 6 -36.96 8.22 2.00
CA SER A 6 -37.01 9.56 1.38
C SER A 6 -36.57 10.71 2.29
N THR A 7 -36.39 10.48 3.60
CA THR A 7 -35.93 11.46 4.58
C THR A 7 -34.42 11.38 4.82
N GLY A 8 -33.73 10.40 4.23
CA GLY A 8 -32.30 10.20 4.43
C GLY A 8 -31.95 9.38 5.68
N THR A 9 -32.94 8.78 6.34
CA THR A 9 -32.76 7.87 7.48
C THR A 9 -33.28 6.48 7.17
N TYR A 10 -32.93 5.44 7.93
CA TYR A 10 -33.56 4.11 7.77
C TYR A 10 -34.74 3.90 8.74
N ASN A 11 -35.49 4.95 9.05
CA ASN A 11 -36.58 4.86 10.01
C ASN A 11 -37.86 4.30 9.36
N LEU A 12 -38.13 3.01 9.58
CA LEU A 12 -39.40 2.38 9.19
C LEU A 12 -40.21 1.98 10.43
N PRO A 13 -41.24 2.77 10.82
CA PRO A 13 -42.01 2.52 12.03
C PRO A 13 -42.56 1.08 12.10
N GLY A 14 -42.27 0.39 13.21
CA GLY A 14 -42.73 -0.97 13.49
C GLY A 14 -42.08 -2.06 12.63
N ASN A 15 -41.07 -1.73 11.82
CA ASN A 15 -40.43 -2.68 10.92
C ASN A 15 -38.93 -2.73 11.17
N VAL A 16 -38.40 -3.95 11.08
CA VAL A 16 -36.96 -4.19 11.06
C VAL A 16 -36.46 -3.90 9.66
N VAL A 17 -35.45 -3.03 9.54
CA VAL A 17 -34.88 -2.67 8.24
C VAL A 17 -33.80 -3.66 7.85
N ARG A 18 -33.87 -4.14 6.61
CA ARG A 18 -32.85 -4.96 5.97
C ARG A 18 -32.63 -4.45 4.56
N GLY A 19 -31.38 -4.39 4.16
CA GLY A 19 -31.01 -4.05 2.79
C GLY A 19 -29.64 -4.59 2.46
N TRP A 20 -29.39 -4.78 1.18
CA TRP A 20 -28.11 -5.24 0.69
C TRP A 20 -27.78 -4.69 -0.69
N ALA A 21 -26.50 -4.69 -0.99
CA ALA A 21 -25.97 -4.42 -2.30
C ALA A 21 -24.97 -5.52 -2.67
N ASP A 22 -25.17 -6.11 -3.85
CA ASP A 22 -24.33 -7.17 -4.39
C ASP A 22 -23.48 -6.59 -5.52
N SER A 23 -22.18 -6.91 -5.53
CA SER A 23 -21.33 -6.64 -6.69
C SER A 23 -21.71 -7.58 -7.85
N PRO A 24 -21.29 -7.27 -9.09
CA PRO A 24 -21.13 -8.30 -10.12
C PRO A 24 -20.18 -9.41 -9.64
N TYR A 25 -20.14 -10.53 -10.38
CA TYR A 25 -19.10 -11.53 -10.18
C TYR A 25 -17.74 -10.98 -10.63
N ILE A 26 -16.71 -11.23 -9.82
CA ILE A 26 -15.34 -10.77 -10.00
C ILE A 26 -14.42 -11.98 -9.96
N THR A 27 -13.70 -12.22 -11.06
CA THR A 27 -12.71 -13.30 -11.15
C THR A 27 -11.43 -12.92 -10.43
N ILE A 28 -11.06 -13.67 -9.39
CA ILE A 28 -9.83 -13.42 -8.60
C ILE A 28 -8.78 -14.53 -8.75
N SER A 29 -9.06 -15.59 -9.51
CA SER A 29 -8.15 -16.73 -9.71
C SER A 29 -6.85 -16.38 -10.45
N GLY A 30 -6.84 -15.30 -11.23
CA GLY A 30 -5.66 -14.82 -11.94
C GLY A 30 -4.71 -13.97 -11.09
N SER A 31 -5.13 -13.62 -9.88
CA SER A 31 -4.36 -12.82 -8.94
C SER A 31 -3.44 -13.71 -8.11
N SER A 32 -2.21 -13.27 -7.85
CA SER A 32 -1.31 -13.92 -6.89
C SER A 32 -1.85 -13.80 -5.47
N ASN A 33 -2.22 -12.58 -5.07
CA ASN A 33 -2.68 -12.20 -3.73
C ASN A 33 -3.86 -11.19 -3.80
N PRO A 34 -5.10 -11.65 -4.03
CA PRO A 34 -6.24 -10.75 -4.19
C PRO A 34 -6.70 -10.11 -2.87
N TYR A 35 -7.11 -8.85 -2.93
CA TYR A 35 -7.68 -8.09 -1.82
C TYR A 35 -9.00 -7.43 -2.21
N LEU A 36 -9.90 -7.33 -1.24
CA LEU A 36 -11.05 -6.44 -1.29
C LEU A 36 -10.73 -5.18 -0.49
N SER A 37 -10.91 -4.01 -1.10
CA SER A 37 -10.91 -2.73 -0.40
C SER A 37 -12.20 -1.96 -0.63
N PHE A 38 -12.61 -1.23 0.40
CA PHE A 38 -13.71 -0.27 0.32
C PHE A 38 -13.57 0.73 1.47
N TYR A 39 -14.06 1.94 1.27
CA TYR A 39 -14.28 2.89 2.35
C TYR A 39 -15.69 2.72 2.89
N CYS A 40 -15.85 2.86 4.21
CA CYS A 40 -17.16 2.92 4.81
C CYS A 40 -17.28 4.08 5.81
N ASN A 41 -18.51 4.57 5.94
CA ASN A 41 -18.95 5.46 6.99
C ASN A 41 -20.34 5.00 7.44
N TYR A 42 -20.72 5.33 8.66
CA TYR A 42 -22.00 4.95 9.22
C TYR A 42 -22.49 6.02 10.19
N ASP A 43 -23.80 6.05 10.28
CA ASP A 43 -24.59 6.67 11.33
C ASP A 43 -25.70 5.65 11.61
N THR A 44 -25.47 4.77 12.57
CA THR A 44 -26.37 3.66 12.93
C THR A 44 -26.33 3.47 14.43
N ASP A 45 -27.34 2.81 15.00
CA ASP A 45 -27.30 2.38 16.40
C ASP A 45 -26.34 1.18 16.56
N THR A 46 -25.05 1.38 16.27
CA THR A 46 -24.02 0.33 16.33
C THR A 46 -22.89 0.73 17.28
N GLU A 47 -23.00 0.35 18.55
CA GLU A 47 -21.87 0.42 19.49
C GLU A 47 -21.04 -0.88 19.52
N GLY A 48 -21.62 -2.02 19.08
CA GLY A 48 -21.01 -3.34 19.09
C GLY A 48 -21.68 -4.34 18.12
N LYS A 49 -21.62 -5.65 18.42
CA LYS A 49 -22.13 -6.70 17.51
C LYS A 49 -23.65 -6.96 17.56
N LYS A 50 -24.35 -6.43 18.56
CA LYS A 50 -25.70 -6.91 18.92
C LYS A 50 -26.84 -6.06 18.38
N THR A 51 -26.63 -4.75 18.34
CA THR A 51 -27.55 -3.77 17.75
C THR A 51 -27.33 -3.74 16.23
N ASP A 52 -27.76 -2.69 15.53
CA ASP A 52 -27.65 -2.54 14.08
C ASP A 52 -26.39 -3.19 13.50
N GLN A 53 -26.58 -4.13 12.59
CA GLN A 53 -25.51 -4.98 12.08
C GLN A 53 -25.18 -4.63 10.63
N ARG A 54 -23.88 -4.49 10.39
CA ARG A 54 -23.28 -4.25 9.08
C ARG A 54 -22.38 -5.42 8.76
N TRP A 55 -22.61 -6.05 7.61
CA TRP A 55 -21.93 -7.28 7.24
C TRP A 55 -21.30 -7.15 5.86
N VAL A 56 -20.07 -7.65 5.75
CA VAL A 56 -19.44 -7.98 4.46
C VAL A 56 -19.54 -9.48 4.30
N ARG A 57 -20.09 -9.93 3.18
CA ARG A 57 -20.25 -11.34 2.84
C ARG A 57 -19.66 -11.57 1.45
N ILE A 58 -18.95 -12.68 1.28
CA ILE A 58 -18.39 -13.05 -0.02
C ILE A 58 -18.92 -14.42 -0.39
N TYR A 59 -19.48 -14.50 -1.59
CA TYR A 59 -20.06 -15.71 -2.14
C TYR A 59 -19.25 -16.21 -3.33
N ARG A 60 -19.13 -17.53 -3.45
CA ARG A 60 -18.69 -18.24 -4.65
C ARG A 60 -19.81 -19.19 -5.05
N ASP A 61 -20.34 -19.09 -6.27
CA ASP A 61 -21.40 -19.98 -6.75
C ASP A 61 -22.56 -20.13 -5.74
N PHE A 62 -23.00 -19.01 -5.14
CA PHE A 62 -24.01 -18.95 -4.07
C PHE A 62 -23.61 -19.53 -2.70
N ILE A 63 -22.39 -20.04 -2.54
CA ILE A 63 -21.84 -20.52 -1.27
C ILE A 63 -21.13 -19.37 -0.57
N LEU A 64 -21.49 -19.09 0.69
CA LEU A 64 -20.79 -18.11 1.53
C LEU A 64 -19.39 -18.63 1.89
N VAL A 65 -18.35 -17.98 1.38
CA VAL A 65 -16.94 -18.35 1.62
C VAL A 65 -16.24 -17.43 2.61
N TYR A 66 -16.80 -16.24 2.86
CA TYR A 66 -16.31 -15.29 3.87
C TYR A 66 -17.45 -14.47 4.44
N VAL A 67 -17.38 -14.16 5.74
CA VAL A 67 -18.31 -13.27 6.42
C VAL A 67 -17.61 -12.51 7.54
N GLU A 68 -17.79 -11.20 7.58
CA GLU A 68 -17.32 -10.33 8.65
C GLU A 68 -18.44 -9.37 9.07
N GLN A 69 -18.62 -9.22 10.39
CA GLN A 69 -19.45 -8.16 10.94
C GLN A 69 -18.58 -6.95 11.25
N LEU A 70 -18.99 -5.79 10.75
CA LEU A 70 -18.32 -4.51 10.98
C LEU A 70 -18.98 -3.78 12.15
N TYR A 71 -18.16 -3.37 13.13
CA TYR A 71 -18.59 -2.67 14.34
C TYR A 71 -17.41 -1.89 14.94
N THR A 72 -17.71 -0.92 15.81
CA THR A 72 -16.74 0.04 16.37
C THR A 72 -15.93 -0.57 17.52
N THR A 73 -16.57 -0.87 18.65
CA THR A 73 -15.88 -1.19 19.90
C THR A 73 -15.31 -2.60 19.86
N GLY A 74 -13.98 -2.71 19.71
CA GLY A 74 -13.30 -4.00 19.56
C GLY A 74 -13.52 -4.66 18.19
N GLY A 75 -13.94 -3.89 17.19
CA GLY A 75 -14.10 -4.31 15.81
C GLY A 75 -13.14 -3.58 14.88
N THR A 76 -13.43 -3.65 13.58
CA THR A 76 -12.58 -3.10 12.51
C THR A 76 -12.97 -1.69 12.07
N CYS A 77 -14.08 -1.14 12.57
CA CYS A 77 -14.52 0.19 12.19
C CYS A 77 -13.89 1.31 13.02
N SER A 78 -13.64 2.45 12.37
CA SER A 78 -13.38 3.72 13.06
C SER A 78 -14.67 4.29 13.66
N GLU A 79 -14.56 5.39 14.42
CA GLU A 79 -15.69 6.08 15.03
C GLU A 79 -16.77 6.49 14.01
N MET A 80 -18.01 6.55 14.49
CA MET A 80 -19.20 6.93 13.71
C MET A 80 -19.02 8.31 13.06
N GLY A 81 -19.53 8.48 11.84
CA GLY A 81 -19.38 9.71 11.05
C GLY A 81 -18.01 9.89 10.37
N LYS A 82 -17.02 9.01 10.60
CA LYS A 82 -15.72 9.05 9.95
C LYS A 82 -15.58 7.98 8.86
N TRP A 83 -15.30 8.45 7.65
CA TRP A 83 -14.84 7.58 6.56
C TRP A 83 -13.53 6.89 6.92
N HIS A 84 -13.47 5.58 6.73
CA HIS A 84 -12.29 4.77 6.94
C HIS A 84 -12.25 3.60 5.97
N ARG A 85 -11.05 3.08 5.70
CA ARG A 85 -10.83 2.01 4.72
C ARG A 85 -10.80 0.65 5.40
N HIS A 86 -11.48 -0.32 4.79
CA HIS A 86 -11.30 -1.74 5.05
C HIS A 86 -10.42 -2.38 3.98
N LEU A 87 -9.64 -3.37 4.39
CA LEU A 87 -8.79 -4.16 3.51
C LEU A 87 -8.87 -5.62 3.96
N ILE A 88 -9.50 -6.46 3.13
CA ILE A 88 -9.80 -7.85 3.44
C ILE A 88 -8.99 -8.74 2.48
N PRO A 89 -8.07 -9.57 2.98
CA PRO A 89 -7.38 -10.57 2.16
C PRO A 89 -8.38 -11.58 1.59
N LEU A 90 -8.31 -11.82 0.28
CA LEU A 90 -9.11 -12.81 -0.42
C LEU A 90 -8.27 -14.04 -0.75
N LYS A 91 -8.94 -15.16 -0.98
CA LYS A 91 -8.28 -16.40 -1.40
C LYS A 91 -8.55 -16.63 -2.88
N LYS A 92 -7.51 -16.60 -3.72
CA LYS A 92 -7.63 -16.79 -5.18
C LYS A 92 -8.31 -18.11 -5.55
N GLU A 93 -8.25 -19.11 -4.67
CA GLU A 93 -8.91 -20.42 -4.83
C GLU A 93 -10.44 -20.32 -4.80
N TRP A 94 -11.00 -19.17 -4.38
CA TRP A 94 -12.43 -18.90 -4.48
C TRP A 94 -12.88 -18.69 -5.93
N GLY A 95 -11.99 -18.40 -6.88
CA GLY A 95 -12.36 -18.27 -8.29
C GLY A 95 -13.17 -17.01 -8.56
N ASP A 96 -14.41 -17.17 -9.03
CA ASP A 96 -15.33 -16.05 -9.24
C ASP A 96 -16.11 -15.79 -7.94
N ILE A 97 -16.06 -14.54 -7.47
CA ILE A 97 -16.71 -14.11 -6.24
C ILE A 97 -17.73 -13.00 -6.45
N MET A 98 -18.75 -12.95 -5.60
CA MET A 98 -19.64 -11.79 -5.44
C MET A 98 -19.52 -11.27 -4.01
N VAL A 99 -19.37 -9.95 -3.87
CA VAL A 99 -19.30 -9.28 -2.56
C VAL A 99 -20.66 -8.65 -2.26
N GLN A 100 -21.21 -8.98 -1.10
CA GLN A 100 -22.44 -8.42 -0.57
C GLN A 100 -22.15 -7.55 0.65
N PHE A 101 -22.64 -6.32 0.63
CA PHE A 101 -22.79 -5.48 1.81
C PHE A 101 -24.21 -5.64 2.32
N PHE A 102 -24.40 -6.15 3.53
CA PHE A 102 -25.71 -6.43 4.11
C PHE A 102 -25.90 -5.67 5.43
N PHE A 103 -27.02 -4.95 5.53
CA PHE A 103 -27.43 -4.23 6.73
C PHE A 103 -28.68 -4.85 7.34
N HIS A 104 -28.73 -4.90 8.67
CA HIS A 104 -29.90 -5.36 9.41
C HIS A 104 -30.02 -4.58 10.71
N SER A 105 -31.13 -3.86 10.90
CA SER A 105 -31.34 -3.05 12.10
C SER A 105 -31.58 -3.86 13.38
N VAL A 106 -31.64 -5.19 13.27
CA VAL A 106 -31.97 -6.14 14.36
C VAL A 106 -33.41 -6.01 14.88
N ASP A 107 -33.79 -4.83 15.34
CA ASP A 107 -35.09 -4.48 15.88
C ASP A 107 -35.67 -3.20 15.24
N THR A 108 -36.71 -2.64 15.87
CA THR A 108 -37.51 -1.51 15.37
C THR A 108 -37.30 -0.23 16.17
N ILE A 109 -36.34 -0.21 17.10
CA ILE A 109 -36.04 0.87 18.03
C ILE A 109 -34.82 1.62 17.51
N GLU A 110 -34.71 2.92 17.81
CA GLU A 110 -33.52 3.75 17.49
C GLU A 110 -33.05 3.71 16.02
N ASN A 111 -33.97 3.64 15.06
CA ASN A 111 -33.65 3.59 13.62
C ASN A 111 -33.62 4.97 12.92
N ASN A 112 -33.62 6.08 13.66
CA ASN A 112 -33.64 7.43 13.09
C ASN A 112 -32.23 7.96 12.77
N HIS A 113 -31.45 7.17 12.04
CA HIS A 113 -30.07 7.50 11.68
C HIS A 113 -29.83 7.41 10.17
N GLY A 114 -28.75 8.00 9.71
CA GLY A 114 -28.37 8.08 8.30
C GLY A 114 -28.09 6.73 7.63
N GLY A 115 -27.78 5.68 8.38
CA GLY A 115 -27.51 4.34 7.85
C GLY A 115 -26.05 4.06 7.54
N TRP A 116 -25.80 3.14 6.62
CA TRP A 116 -24.46 2.67 6.26
C TRP A 116 -24.11 3.03 4.81
N PHE A 117 -22.91 3.55 4.64
CA PHE A 117 -22.41 4.11 3.38
C PHE A 117 -21.12 3.39 2.99
N ILE A 118 -21.04 2.99 1.72
CA ILE A 118 -19.85 2.40 1.10
C ILE A 118 -19.41 3.30 -0.03
N ASP A 119 -18.11 3.47 -0.18
CA ASP A 119 -17.49 4.13 -1.32
C ASP A 119 -16.16 3.45 -1.68
N ASP A 120 -15.57 3.81 -2.82
CA ASP A 120 -14.25 3.34 -3.28
C ASP A 120 -14.08 1.81 -3.20
N PHE A 121 -15.11 1.07 -3.62
CA PHE A 121 -15.07 -0.40 -3.72
C PHE A 121 -14.10 -0.83 -4.82
N GLU A 122 -13.13 -1.66 -4.47
CA GLU A 122 -12.13 -2.20 -5.39
C GLU A 122 -11.75 -3.64 -5.01
N VAL A 123 -11.56 -4.48 -6.02
CA VAL A 123 -10.86 -5.75 -5.88
C VAL A 123 -9.61 -5.68 -6.74
N PHE A 124 -8.46 -5.87 -6.13
CA PHE A 124 -7.16 -5.78 -6.81
C PHE A 124 -6.25 -6.91 -6.35
N GLY A 125 -5.16 -7.12 -7.10
CA GLY A 125 -4.39 -8.36 -7.02
C GLY A 125 -3.01 -8.30 -6.38
N ASN A 126 -2.57 -7.10 -6.00
CA ASN A 126 -1.26 -6.86 -5.41
C ASN A 126 -1.25 -5.46 -4.75
N LEU A 127 -0.88 -5.39 -3.48
CA LEU A 127 -0.65 -4.15 -2.75
C LEU A 127 0.73 -3.61 -3.12
N PRO A 128 0.87 -2.29 -3.24
CA PRO A 128 2.17 -1.72 -3.56
C PRO A 128 3.15 -1.94 -2.39
N PRO A 129 4.40 -2.35 -2.68
CA PRO A 129 5.43 -2.43 -1.66
C PRO A 129 5.86 -1.04 -1.21
N VAL A 130 6.66 -0.99 -0.16
CA VAL A 130 7.21 0.24 0.40
C VAL A 130 8.69 0.10 0.76
N LEU A 131 9.40 1.23 0.80
CA LEU A 131 10.65 1.33 1.53
C LEU A 131 10.31 1.60 2.99
N ALA A 132 10.92 0.85 3.92
CA ALA A 132 10.77 1.14 5.33
C ALA A 132 11.29 2.56 5.63
N ALA A 133 10.47 3.37 6.28
CA ALA A 133 10.78 4.77 6.54
C ALA A 133 12.11 4.94 7.27
N GLY A 134 12.94 5.88 6.79
CA GLY A 134 14.24 6.19 7.40
C GLY A 134 15.37 5.18 7.13
N THR A 135 15.14 4.16 6.30
CA THR A 135 16.17 3.15 5.99
C THR A 135 16.93 3.39 4.68
N LEU A 136 16.42 4.27 3.80
CA LEU A 136 17.12 4.65 2.57
C LEU A 136 18.38 5.45 2.91
N GLN A 137 19.54 4.87 2.66
CA GLN A 137 20.83 5.45 3.01
C GLN A 137 21.93 5.07 2.01
N GLN A 138 22.88 5.99 1.82
CA GLN A 138 24.07 5.79 0.98
C GLN A 138 25.35 5.55 1.81
N TYR A 139 26.23 4.69 1.30
CA TYR A 139 27.47 4.24 1.93
C TYR A 139 28.63 4.22 0.93
N ASN A 140 29.86 4.30 1.43
CA ASN A 140 31.06 4.06 0.62
C ASN A 140 31.41 2.57 0.57
N SER A 141 32.48 2.21 -0.15
CA SER A 141 32.98 0.84 -0.29
C SER A 141 33.39 0.15 1.03
N ARG A 142 33.54 0.90 2.13
CA ARG A 142 33.84 0.39 3.47
C ARG A 142 32.59 0.26 4.35
N ASN A 143 31.40 0.37 3.77
CA ASN A 143 30.12 0.36 4.49
C ASN A 143 30.00 1.48 5.53
N ILE A 144 30.66 2.62 5.30
CA ILE A 144 30.52 3.83 6.12
C ILE A 144 29.53 4.76 5.44
N VAL A 145 28.59 5.31 6.21
CA VAL A 145 27.59 6.26 5.72
C VAL A 145 28.27 7.43 5.02
N VAL A 146 27.79 7.75 3.82
CA VAL A 146 28.15 8.98 3.12
C VAL A 146 27.04 10.00 3.41
N PRO A 147 27.33 11.10 4.13
CA PRO A 147 26.32 12.13 4.39
C PRO A 147 25.86 12.77 3.07
N VAL A 148 24.73 13.48 3.09
CA VAL A 148 24.26 14.28 1.93
C VAL A 148 25.38 15.22 1.48
N GLY A 149 25.64 15.29 0.17
CA GLY A 149 26.74 16.01 -0.46
C GLY A 149 28.12 15.39 -0.25
N GLY A 150 28.21 14.25 0.45
CA GLY A 150 29.45 13.56 0.76
C GLY A 150 30.12 12.93 -0.46
N LYS A 151 31.41 12.61 -0.35
CA LYS A 151 32.19 12.01 -1.44
C LYS A 151 32.17 10.48 -1.39
N GLY A 152 31.86 9.87 -2.52
CA GLY A 152 32.11 8.46 -2.82
C GLY A 152 33.31 8.28 -3.73
N THR A 153 34.15 7.28 -3.45
CA THR A 153 35.31 6.95 -4.29
C THR A 153 35.16 5.54 -4.82
N ASP A 154 35.22 5.40 -6.14
CA ASP A 154 35.04 4.19 -6.95
C ASP A 154 33.66 3.51 -6.85
N ARG A 155 32.96 3.68 -5.73
CA ARG A 155 31.70 3.01 -5.41
C ARG A 155 30.86 3.82 -4.42
N ILE A 156 29.56 3.87 -4.68
CA ILE A 156 28.51 4.25 -3.73
C ILE A 156 27.54 3.09 -3.60
N ASP A 157 27.26 2.66 -2.37
CA ASP A 157 26.24 1.67 -2.07
C ASP A 157 24.98 2.35 -1.59
N ILE A 158 23.86 2.09 -2.25
CA ILE A 158 22.53 2.52 -1.80
C ILE A 158 21.85 1.32 -1.14
N LYS A 159 21.29 1.56 0.05
CA LYS A 159 20.61 0.54 0.83
C LYS A 159 19.26 1.03 1.29
N ALA A 160 18.28 0.13 1.34
CA ALA A 160 16.97 0.36 1.94
C ALA A 160 16.40 -0.98 2.42
N VAL A 161 15.62 -0.96 3.50
CA VAL A 161 14.79 -2.11 3.88
C VAL A 161 13.52 -2.04 3.04
N LEU A 162 13.16 -3.14 2.38
CA LEU A 162 11.97 -3.23 1.55
C LEU A 162 10.90 -4.03 2.29
N ILE A 163 9.65 -3.60 2.23
CA ILE A 163 8.52 -4.26 2.87
C ILE A 163 7.42 -4.43 1.82
N ASP A 164 6.89 -5.63 1.75
CA ASP A 164 5.74 -6.00 0.95
C ASP A 164 4.65 -6.58 1.85
N PRO A 165 3.41 -6.08 1.81
CA PRO A 165 2.33 -6.59 2.66
C PRO A 165 1.94 -8.05 2.40
N GLU A 166 2.20 -8.55 1.19
CA GLU A 166 1.96 -9.93 0.76
C GLU A 166 3.15 -10.86 1.01
N GLU A 167 4.26 -10.32 1.50
CA GLU A 167 5.54 -11.03 1.66
C GLU A 167 6.14 -11.48 0.32
N ASP A 168 5.77 -10.83 -0.79
CA ASP A 168 6.33 -11.11 -2.11
C ASP A 168 7.82 -10.69 -2.18
N PRO A 169 8.67 -11.41 -2.93
CA PRO A 169 10.06 -11.01 -3.13
C PRO A 169 10.21 -9.64 -3.80
N LEU A 170 11.14 -8.83 -3.29
CA LEU A 170 11.29 -7.41 -3.64
C LEU A 170 12.64 -7.11 -4.28
N GLN A 171 12.66 -6.11 -5.16
CA GLN A 171 13.86 -5.46 -5.66
C GLN A 171 13.85 -3.97 -5.31
N LEU A 172 15.02 -3.43 -5.02
CA LEU A 172 15.25 -2.00 -4.99
C LEU A 172 15.51 -1.54 -6.43
N GLU A 173 14.82 -0.49 -6.86
CA GLU A 173 15.12 0.25 -8.07
C GLU A 173 15.62 1.64 -7.69
N VAL A 174 16.69 2.09 -8.34
CA VAL A 174 17.25 3.44 -8.15
C VAL A 174 17.37 4.12 -9.51
N GLU A 175 16.98 5.39 -9.55
CA GLU A 175 17.29 6.31 -10.62
C GLU A 175 18.37 7.31 -10.18
N VAL A 176 19.60 7.08 -10.63
CA VAL A 176 20.75 7.98 -10.45
C VAL A 176 20.86 8.96 -11.62
N ARG A 177 20.95 10.26 -11.35
CA ARG A 177 21.10 11.31 -12.36
C ARG A 177 22.22 12.27 -11.97
N PRO A 178 23.01 12.80 -12.93
CA PRO A 178 23.87 13.94 -12.66
C PRO A 178 23.04 15.10 -12.10
N LEU A 179 23.60 15.93 -11.21
CA LEU A 179 22.87 16.98 -10.49
C LEU A 179 22.12 17.99 -11.39
N ASN A 180 22.58 18.19 -12.63
CA ASN A 180 21.92 19.07 -13.60
C ASN A 180 20.84 18.37 -14.45
N GLY A 181 20.61 17.08 -14.23
CA GLY A 181 19.57 16.30 -14.88
C GLY A 181 18.27 16.34 -14.09
N ARG A 182 17.14 16.18 -14.79
CA ARG A 182 15.88 15.81 -14.13
C ARG A 182 15.74 14.29 -14.01
N PHE A 183 14.96 13.85 -13.04
CA PHE A 183 14.43 12.49 -13.02
C PHE A 183 13.51 12.23 -14.22
N LEU A 184 13.55 11.01 -14.71
CA LEU A 184 12.81 10.46 -15.86
C LEU A 184 11.79 9.39 -15.42
N GLY A 185 11.78 9.00 -14.15
CA GLY A 185 10.89 7.99 -13.59
C GLY A 185 11.27 6.57 -14.02
N ARG A 186 12.55 6.32 -14.30
CA ARG A 186 13.06 5.04 -14.80
C ARG A 186 14.30 4.63 -14.03
N ALA A 187 14.32 3.38 -13.55
CA ALA A 187 15.48 2.82 -12.87
C ALA A 187 16.72 2.85 -13.78
N THR A 188 17.84 3.31 -13.25
CA THR A 188 19.17 3.14 -13.86
C THR A 188 19.93 1.97 -13.24
N HIS A 189 19.54 1.56 -12.03
CA HIS A 189 20.11 0.42 -11.30
C HIS A 189 19.00 -0.37 -10.61
N VAL A 190 19.18 -1.69 -10.50
CA VAL A 190 18.22 -2.62 -9.88
C VAL A 190 19.01 -3.64 -9.05
N SER A 191 18.52 -3.99 -7.86
CA SER A 191 19.10 -5.07 -7.03
C SER A 191 18.64 -6.47 -7.48
N GLY A 192 19.20 -7.52 -6.88
CA GLY A 192 18.55 -8.84 -6.91
C GLY A 192 17.25 -8.85 -6.10
N HIS A 193 16.43 -9.88 -6.28
CA HIS A 193 15.25 -10.11 -5.43
C HIS A 193 15.69 -10.53 -4.04
N ILE A 194 15.03 -9.99 -3.01
CA ILE A 194 15.21 -10.32 -1.61
C ILE A 194 13.85 -10.54 -0.93
N PRO A 195 13.77 -11.28 0.17
CA PRO A 195 12.52 -11.37 0.94
C PRO A 195 12.10 -10.02 1.54
N SER A 196 10.81 -9.86 1.80
CA SER A 196 10.27 -8.74 2.57
C SER A 196 10.98 -8.60 3.94
N GLY A 197 11.08 -7.36 4.43
CA GLY A 197 11.76 -7.02 5.69
C GLY A 197 13.29 -7.00 5.64
N HIS A 198 13.91 -7.31 4.50
CA HIS A 198 15.37 -7.34 4.36
C HIS A 198 15.95 -6.08 3.69
N THR A 199 17.25 -5.86 3.91
CA THR A 199 17.98 -4.74 3.31
C THR A 199 18.45 -5.09 1.90
N ALA A 200 17.91 -4.38 0.91
CA ALA A 200 18.44 -4.39 -0.46
C ALA A 200 19.70 -3.54 -0.55
N VAL A 201 20.62 -3.92 -1.44
CA VAL A 201 21.85 -3.17 -1.71
C VAL A 201 22.05 -3.04 -3.22
N ILE A 202 22.32 -1.82 -3.68
CA ILE A 202 22.78 -1.50 -5.04
C ILE A 202 24.16 -0.86 -4.95
N SER A 203 25.11 -1.40 -5.71
CA SER A 203 26.45 -0.82 -5.83
C SER A 203 26.59 -0.04 -7.13
N ILE A 204 26.60 1.29 -7.02
CA ILE A 204 26.85 2.20 -8.13
C ILE A 204 28.36 2.30 -8.34
N THR A 205 28.81 1.93 -9.53
CA THR A 205 30.21 1.97 -9.96
C THR A 205 30.29 2.41 -11.42
N GLY A 206 31.47 2.78 -11.92
CA GLY A 206 31.69 3.04 -13.34
C GLY A 206 31.05 4.31 -13.92
N ILE A 207 30.42 5.15 -13.10
CA ILE A 207 29.85 6.43 -13.53
C ILE A 207 30.94 7.52 -13.70
N THR A 208 30.59 8.61 -14.37
CA THR A 208 31.48 9.77 -14.51
C THR A 208 31.67 10.49 -13.18
N GLU A 209 32.85 11.09 -12.97
CA GLU A 209 33.09 11.92 -11.79
C GLU A 209 32.16 13.14 -11.80
N GLY A 210 31.66 13.53 -10.61
CA GLY A 210 30.78 14.68 -10.47
C GLY A 210 29.70 14.51 -9.41
N PRO A 211 28.87 15.55 -9.23
CA PRO A 211 27.73 15.53 -8.31
C PRO A 211 26.51 14.80 -8.90
N TYR A 212 25.81 14.05 -8.06
CA TYR A 212 24.62 13.30 -8.41
C TYR A 212 23.50 13.51 -7.39
N HIS A 213 22.28 13.29 -7.85
CA HIS A 213 21.09 13.13 -7.04
C HIS A 213 20.36 11.85 -7.47
N TYR A 214 19.57 11.25 -6.59
CA TYR A 214 18.87 10.01 -6.89
C TYR A 214 17.53 9.87 -6.16
N GLN A 215 16.66 9.07 -6.77
CA GLN A 215 15.42 8.59 -6.15
C GLN A 215 15.39 7.06 -6.18
N ALA A 216 14.68 6.47 -5.23
CA ALA A 216 14.55 5.02 -5.08
C ALA A 216 13.08 4.58 -4.98
N ARG A 217 12.78 3.34 -5.37
CA ARG A 217 11.48 2.69 -5.15
C ARG A 217 11.64 1.18 -4.95
N ALA A 218 10.67 0.55 -4.32
CA ALA A 218 10.54 -0.89 -4.27
C ALA A 218 9.73 -1.37 -5.48
N LYS A 219 10.03 -2.58 -5.93
CA LYS A 219 9.25 -3.33 -6.89
C LYS A 219 9.11 -4.77 -6.38
N ASP A 220 7.90 -5.31 -6.34
CA ASP A 220 7.67 -6.72 -6.01
C ASP A 220 7.73 -7.62 -7.27
N SER A 221 7.68 -8.93 -7.05
CA SER A 221 7.71 -9.93 -8.12
C SER A 221 6.44 -9.98 -8.98
N ASP A 222 5.32 -9.44 -8.48
CA ASP A 222 4.02 -9.40 -9.16
C ASP A 222 3.78 -8.09 -9.93
N GLY A 223 4.78 -7.20 -9.95
CA GLY A 223 4.81 -5.99 -10.74
C GLY A 223 4.23 -4.75 -10.07
N GLY A 224 3.96 -4.80 -8.76
CA GLY A 224 3.63 -3.63 -7.97
C GLY A 224 4.86 -2.78 -7.69
N TYR A 225 4.61 -1.49 -7.46
CA TYR A 225 5.66 -0.49 -7.27
C TYR A 225 5.32 0.43 -6.11
N SER A 226 6.33 0.76 -5.29
CA SER A 226 6.23 1.91 -4.40
C SER A 226 6.27 3.21 -5.21
N LYS A 227 5.84 4.32 -4.58
CA LYS A 227 6.20 5.65 -5.07
C LYS A 227 7.72 5.81 -5.08
N TRP A 228 8.22 6.69 -5.95
CA TRP A 228 9.60 7.16 -5.89
C TRP A 228 9.82 7.99 -4.62
N VAL A 229 10.96 7.77 -3.97
CA VAL A 229 11.43 8.50 -2.79
C VAL A 229 12.76 9.14 -3.14
N SER A 230 12.80 10.48 -3.24
CA SER A 230 14.05 11.24 -3.32
C SER A 230 14.86 11.07 -2.04
N PHE A 231 16.18 10.99 -2.16
CA PHE A 231 17.05 10.84 -1.01
C PHE A 231 17.35 12.19 -0.31
N GLY A 232 17.76 12.12 0.97
CA GLY A 232 18.48 13.19 1.65
C GLY A 232 17.67 14.37 2.18
N ASN A 233 16.41 14.56 1.74
CA ASN A 233 15.57 15.72 2.09
C ASN A 233 16.24 17.09 1.81
N ASN A 234 17.23 17.12 0.91
CA ASN A 234 17.85 18.30 0.33
C ASN A 234 17.08 18.75 -0.91
N ASN A 235 17.40 19.93 -1.44
CA ASN A 235 16.87 20.31 -2.74
C ASN A 235 17.47 19.40 -3.81
N GLU A 236 16.72 19.12 -4.87
CA GLU A 236 17.23 18.38 -6.03
C GLU A 236 18.34 19.13 -6.80
N THR A 237 18.59 20.40 -6.44
CA THR A 237 19.72 21.20 -6.91
C THR A 237 20.98 21.07 -6.05
N ASP A 238 20.88 20.41 -4.90
CA ASP A 238 21.99 20.08 -4.01
C ASP A 238 22.36 18.61 -4.20
N PRO A 239 23.66 18.25 -4.22
CA PRO A 239 24.07 16.86 -4.45
C PRO A 239 23.72 15.95 -3.27
N ASP A 240 23.24 14.75 -3.59
CA ASP A 240 23.15 13.65 -2.63
C ASP A 240 24.54 13.09 -2.36
N PHE A 241 25.34 12.90 -3.41
CA PHE A 241 26.74 12.50 -3.32
C PHE A 241 27.57 13.06 -4.46
N ILE A 242 28.88 13.10 -4.25
CA ILE A 242 29.88 13.46 -5.25
C ILE A 242 30.71 12.21 -5.56
N PHE A 243 30.61 11.70 -6.78
CA PHE A 243 31.37 10.54 -7.23
C PHE A 243 32.76 10.95 -7.72
N SER A 244 33.78 10.17 -7.35
CA SER A 244 35.17 10.31 -7.79
C SER A 244 35.78 8.94 -8.06
N LYS A 245 36.75 8.86 -8.97
CA LYS A 245 37.53 7.66 -9.22
C LYS A 245 38.80 7.68 -8.37
N GLY A 246 39.19 6.54 -7.84
CA GLY A 246 40.46 6.35 -7.15
C GLY A 246 41.61 6.67 -8.09
N LYS A 247 42.61 7.42 -7.61
CA LYS A 247 43.83 7.66 -8.40
C LYS A 247 44.60 6.35 -8.50
N ILE A 248 44.78 5.84 -9.72
CA ILE A 248 45.76 4.78 -9.98
C ILE A 248 47.15 5.40 -9.78
N HIS A 249 47.84 5.06 -8.69
CA HIS A 249 49.26 5.35 -8.57
C HIS A 249 50.00 4.48 -9.59
N LYS A 250 50.42 5.07 -10.71
CA LYS A 250 51.53 4.51 -11.48
C LYS A 250 52.78 4.77 -10.63
N GLY A 251 53.36 3.73 -10.05
CA GLY A 251 54.63 3.83 -9.33
C GLY A 251 55.74 4.35 -10.25
N PRO A 252 56.79 4.98 -9.71
CA PRO A 252 57.96 5.33 -10.51
C PRO A 252 58.60 4.04 -11.02
N GLY A 253 58.81 3.98 -12.35
CA GLY A 253 59.54 2.91 -13.02
C GLY A 253 61.05 3.05 -12.89
#